data_AF-A0A2R6BJK2-F1
#
_entry.id   AF-A0A2R6BJK2-F1
#
_cell.length_a   1.000
_cell.length_b   1.000
_cell.length_c   1.000
_cell.angle_alpha   90.00
_cell.angle_beta   90.00
_cell.angle_gamma   90.00
#
_symmetry.space_group_name_H-M   'P 1'
#
loop_
_entity.id
_entity.type
_entity.pdbx_description
1 polymer ?
#
loop_
_entity_poly.entity_id
_entity_poly.type
_entity_poly.pdbx_seq_one_letter_code
_entity_poly.pdbx_strand_id
1 'polypeptide(L)'
;MGCGSRLQGVQAQTGWQGQAQQPNTSTPAPTLTPQRPDGSTAPIASYVAQLQTGKHKHVFTDIGFKDKGGRDVLVARKQSLLGFEYEVVDEYGNLIGHVKQHPVSLHNTFDATGAQRELVGRVKHQLLGQMIFQDNFWLEDAGGERTVSVSGDAFNSEFTLTSAATGGLLATVKLDFPGGFLRNLTAYNLGRYKIEVYSNELSPLMLATFLVALEHRRETQRAI
;
A
#
# COMPACT_ATOMS: atom_id res chain seq x y z
N MET A 1 7.99 -2.78 58.83
CA MET A 1 7.46 -1.43 58.51
C MET A 1 8.40 -0.43 59.15
N GLY A 2 9.26 0.20 58.35
CA GLY A 2 10.29 1.12 58.84
C GLY A 2 10.11 2.49 58.20
N CYS A 3 10.07 3.53 59.02
CA CYS A 3 10.18 4.92 58.56
C CYS A 3 11.22 5.62 59.43
N GLY A 4 12.28 6.11 58.80
CA GLY A 4 13.35 6.88 59.42
C GLY A 4 13.58 8.19 58.65
N SER A 5 13.27 9.28 59.34
CA SER A 5 13.98 10.57 59.46
C SER A 5 14.53 11.36 58.25
N ARG A 6 13.94 12.57 58.13
CA ARG A 6 14.48 13.93 57.84
C ARG A 6 15.99 14.13 57.64
N LEU A 7 16.36 15.10 56.78
CA LEU A 7 16.97 16.44 57.07
C LEU A 7 17.31 17.16 55.73
N GLN A 8 16.72 18.34 55.46
CA GLN A 8 17.31 19.70 55.46
C GLN A 8 18.18 20.10 54.25
N GLY A 9 17.93 21.32 53.72
CA GLY A 9 18.97 22.16 53.10
C GLY A 9 18.57 22.85 51.79
N VAL A 10 18.22 24.14 51.87
CA VAL A 10 18.12 25.10 50.75
C VAL A 10 19.35 26.02 50.78
N GLN A 11 19.71 26.60 49.62
CA GLN A 11 20.71 27.66 49.29
C GLN A 11 21.92 27.14 48.50
N ALA A 12 22.43 27.78 47.45
CA ALA A 12 22.32 29.17 46.99
C ALA A 12 22.52 29.29 45.46
N GLN A 13 21.99 30.38 44.89
CA GLN A 13 22.49 30.99 43.65
C GLN A 13 23.73 31.83 43.95
N THR A 14 24.76 31.73 43.11
CA THR A 14 25.72 32.81 42.81
C THR A 14 26.30 32.56 41.42
N GLY A 15 26.18 33.55 40.53
CA GLY A 15 26.66 33.50 39.15
C GLY A 15 28.11 33.96 38.99
N TRP A 16 28.65 33.74 37.79
CA TRP A 16 29.84 34.42 37.26
C TRP A 16 29.71 34.60 35.73
N GLN A 17 29.97 35.84 35.29
CA GLN A 17 30.10 36.28 33.89
C GLN A 17 31.43 35.79 33.27
N GLY A 18 31.46 35.58 31.95
CA GLY A 18 32.69 35.43 31.16
C GLY A 18 32.39 35.26 29.66
N GLN A 19 33.02 36.07 28.81
CA GLN A 19 32.70 36.34 27.40
C GLN A 19 33.32 35.38 26.35
N ALA A 20 32.63 35.34 25.19
CA ALA A 20 33.13 35.36 23.79
C ALA A 20 33.45 34.08 23.00
N GLN A 21 33.10 34.20 21.69
CA GLN A 21 33.54 33.50 20.46
C GLN A 21 32.73 32.28 19.92
N GLN A 22 31.95 32.55 18.86
CA GLN A 22 31.70 31.63 17.71
C GLN A 22 32.96 31.57 16.82
N PRO A 23 33.14 30.64 15.84
CA PRO A 23 32.21 29.64 15.28
C PRO A 23 32.81 28.21 15.10
N ASN A 24 31.98 27.16 14.94
CA ASN A 24 32.01 26.23 13.80
C ASN A 24 31.26 24.90 14.02
N THR A 25 30.47 24.57 13.00
CA THR A 25 30.19 23.22 12.45
C THR A 25 29.77 22.13 13.43
N SER A 26 28.47 22.05 13.70
CA SER A 26 27.81 20.79 14.06
C SER A 26 27.47 20.02 12.78
N THR A 27 28.19 18.92 12.57
CA THR A 27 27.86 17.86 11.59
C THR A 27 26.48 17.28 11.92
N PRO A 28 25.49 17.29 11.01
CA PRO A 28 24.25 16.55 11.21
C PRO A 28 24.55 15.05 11.18
N ALA A 29 23.95 14.30 12.11
CA ALA A 29 23.97 12.84 12.14
C ALA A 29 23.52 12.26 10.77
N PRO A 30 24.13 11.17 10.27
CA PRO A 30 23.71 10.58 9.01
C PRO A 30 22.27 10.10 9.15
N THR A 31 21.39 10.71 8.37
CA THR A 31 20.06 10.19 8.09
C THR A 31 20.25 8.79 7.51
N LEU A 32 19.73 7.76 8.19
CA LEU A 32 19.60 6.41 7.64
C LEU A 32 18.71 6.50 6.41
N THR A 33 19.32 6.79 5.27
CA THR A 33 18.71 6.62 3.97
C THR A 33 18.60 5.10 3.79
N PRO A 34 17.43 4.55 3.45
CA PRO A 34 17.34 3.13 3.13
C PRO A 34 18.36 2.83 2.03
N GLN A 35 19.41 2.08 2.38
CA GLN A 35 20.41 1.64 1.43
C GLN A 35 19.74 0.63 0.50
N ARG A 36 19.47 1.11 -0.72
CA ARG A 36 19.02 0.33 -1.87
C ARG A 36 20.04 -0.79 -2.14
N PRO A 37 19.68 -2.07 -2.03
CA PRO A 37 20.53 -3.13 -2.53
C PRO A 37 20.57 -3.07 -4.06
N ASP A 38 21.77 -3.08 -4.61
CA ASP A 38 22.23 -3.23 -5.99
C ASP A 38 21.23 -3.16 -7.17
N GLY A 39 21.52 -2.22 -8.08
CA GLY A 39 21.96 -2.58 -9.43
C GLY A 39 20.98 -2.44 -10.59
N SER A 40 19.67 -2.51 -10.37
CA SER A 40 18.69 -2.23 -11.44
C SER A 40 17.56 -1.35 -10.93
N THR A 41 17.43 -0.17 -11.53
CA THR A 41 16.25 0.70 -11.36
C THR A 41 15.14 0.35 -12.35
N ALA A 42 15.40 -0.57 -13.29
CA ALA A 42 14.41 -0.98 -14.26
C ALA A 42 13.45 -1.98 -13.64
N PRO A 43 12.13 -1.80 -13.82
CA PRO A 43 11.16 -2.76 -13.35
C PRO A 43 11.31 -4.10 -14.09
N ILE A 44 11.23 -5.20 -13.34
CA ILE A 44 11.25 -6.57 -13.87
C ILE A 44 9.95 -6.91 -14.61
N ALA A 45 8.84 -6.24 -14.25
CA ALA A 45 7.59 -6.32 -14.97
C ALA A 45 6.84 -4.98 -14.89
N SER A 46 6.05 -4.67 -15.91
CA SER A 46 5.18 -3.50 -15.90
C SER A 46 3.82 -3.85 -16.46
N TYR A 47 2.78 -3.40 -15.75
CA TYR A 47 1.40 -3.67 -16.08
C TYR A 47 0.59 -2.38 -16.13
N VAL A 48 -0.49 -2.41 -16.89
CA VAL A 48 -1.59 -1.46 -16.80
C VAL A 48 -2.78 -2.22 -16.23
N ALA A 49 -3.13 -1.95 -14.98
CA ALA A 49 -4.36 -2.45 -14.38
C ALA A 49 -5.50 -1.48 -14.68
N GLN A 50 -6.65 -1.99 -15.12
CA GLN A 50 -7.82 -1.17 -15.39
C GLN A 50 -9.12 -1.92 -15.13
N LEU A 51 -10.16 -1.21 -14.73
CA LEU A 51 -11.48 -1.81 -14.72
C LEU A 51 -11.95 -2.15 -16.15
N GLN A 52 -12.55 -3.32 -16.29
CA GLN A 52 -13.11 -3.82 -17.54
C GLN A 52 -14.50 -4.44 -17.31
N THR A 53 -15.25 -4.59 -18.40
CA THR A 53 -16.55 -5.26 -18.35
C THR A 53 -16.32 -6.73 -18.00
N GLY A 54 -16.88 -7.16 -16.88
CA GLY A 54 -16.81 -8.53 -16.43
C GLY A 54 -18.03 -9.35 -16.81
N LYS A 55 -18.36 -10.30 -15.92
CA LYS A 55 -19.63 -11.04 -15.93
C LYS A 55 -20.86 -10.11 -16.00
N HIS A 56 -20.75 -8.92 -15.42
CA HIS A 56 -21.76 -7.88 -15.48
C HIS A 56 -21.51 -6.98 -16.70
N LYS A 57 -22.04 -7.36 -17.87
CA LYS A 57 -21.78 -6.72 -19.17
C LYS A 57 -22.02 -5.20 -19.23
N HIS A 58 -22.78 -4.65 -18.28
CA HIS A 58 -23.13 -3.23 -18.21
C HIS A 58 -22.38 -2.47 -17.11
N VAL A 59 -21.49 -3.13 -16.36
CA VAL A 59 -20.76 -2.53 -15.24
C VAL A 59 -19.29 -2.95 -15.28
N PHE A 60 -18.41 -1.96 -15.24
CA PHE A 60 -16.98 -2.16 -15.08
C PHE A 60 -16.72 -2.66 -13.65
N THR A 61 -16.40 -3.94 -13.53
CA THR A 61 -16.30 -4.62 -12.23
C THR A 61 -15.08 -5.51 -12.12
N ASP A 62 -14.62 -6.07 -13.23
CA ASP A 62 -13.39 -6.87 -13.26
C ASP A 62 -12.18 -5.95 -13.35
N ILE A 63 -11.07 -6.33 -12.75
CA ILE A 63 -9.78 -5.63 -12.87
C ILE A 63 -8.89 -6.45 -13.79
N GLY A 64 -8.62 -5.95 -14.98
CA GLY A 64 -7.69 -6.57 -15.94
C GLY A 64 -6.29 -5.97 -15.80
N PHE A 65 -5.27 -6.81 -15.71
CA PHE A 65 -3.86 -6.43 -15.73
C PHE A 65 -3.31 -6.73 -17.11
N LYS A 66 -2.91 -5.69 -17.84
CA LYS A 66 -2.35 -5.79 -19.18
C LYS A 66 -0.84 -5.61 -19.15
N ASP A 67 -0.11 -6.43 -19.91
CA ASP A 67 1.31 -6.20 -20.14
C ASP A 67 1.56 -5.01 -21.09
N LYS A 68 2.84 -4.76 -21.42
CA LYS A 68 3.22 -3.71 -22.37
C LYS A 68 2.65 -3.89 -23.78
N GLY A 69 2.31 -5.12 -24.17
CA GLY A 69 1.68 -5.44 -25.44
C GLY A 69 0.16 -5.24 -25.43
N GLY A 70 -0.43 -4.92 -24.27
CA GLY A 70 -1.88 -4.78 -24.10
C GLY A 70 -2.61 -6.11 -23.87
N ARG A 71 -1.88 -7.23 -23.71
CA ARG A 71 -2.44 -8.56 -23.45
C ARG A 71 -2.77 -8.70 -21.98
N ASP A 72 -3.95 -9.22 -21.67
CA ASP A 72 -4.32 -9.52 -20.28
C ASP A 72 -3.47 -10.67 -19.75
N VAL A 73 -2.71 -10.41 -18.69
CA VAL A 73 -1.85 -11.39 -18.00
C VAL A 73 -2.45 -11.90 -16.70
N LEU A 74 -3.39 -11.15 -16.15
CA LEU A 74 -4.10 -11.47 -14.91
C LEU A 74 -5.46 -10.77 -14.96
N VAL A 75 -6.51 -11.42 -14.50
CA VAL A 75 -7.84 -10.79 -14.35
C VAL A 75 -8.42 -11.15 -13.01
N ALA A 76 -8.77 -10.15 -12.20
CA ALA A 76 -9.61 -10.31 -11.02
C ALA A 76 -11.08 -10.11 -11.43
N ARG A 77 -11.87 -11.17 -11.39
CA ARG A 77 -13.27 -11.21 -11.82
C ARG A 77 -14.20 -11.07 -10.64
N LYS A 78 -15.02 -10.01 -10.61
CA LYS A 78 -15.95 -9.76 -9.51
C LYS A 78 -17.09 -10.77 -9.55
N GLN A 79 -17.32 -11.47 -8.45
CA GLN A 79 -18.33 -12.54 -8.36
C GLN A 79 -19.73 -12.01 -8.05
N SER A 80 -19.81 -10.87 -7.35
CA SER A 80 -21.05 -10.25 -6.91
C SER A 80 -20.96 -8.72 -7.01
N LEU A 81 -22.04 -8.06 -7.43
CA LEU A 81 -22.12 -6.60 -7.43
C LEU A 81 -22.20 -6.01 -6.01
N LEU A 82 -22.72 -6.78 -5.05
CA LEU A 82 -22.98 -6.30 -3.69
C LEU A 82 -21.79 -6.51 -2.75
N GLY A 83 -20.85 -7.37 -3.11
CA GLY A 83 -19.69 -7.71 -2.28
C GLY A 83 -18.37 -7.51 -3.01
N PHE A 84 -17.29 -7.47 -2.26
CA PHE A 84 -15.93 -7.46 -2.79
C PHE A 84 -15.35 -8.87 -2.70
N GLU A 85 -15.87 -9.72 -3.58
CA GLU A 85 -15.39 -11.08 -3.78
C GLU A 85 -14.96 -11.22 -5.24
N TYR A 86 -13.72 -11.67 -5.46
CA TYR A 86 -13.11 -11.80 -6.77
C TYR A 86 -12.49 -13.18 -6.94
N GLU A 87 -12.59 -13.72 -8.15
CA GLU A 87 -11.74 -14.83 -8.62
C GLU A 87 -10.60 -14.26 -9.44
N VAL A 88 -9.37 -14.62 -9.11
CA VAL A 88 -8.18 -14.16 -9.83
C VAL A 88 -7.72 -15.28 -10.75
N VAL A 89 -7.65 -14.98 -12.05
CA VAL A 89 -7.23 -15.93 -13.08
C VAL A 89 -6.03 -15.42 -13.86
N ASP A 90 -5.21 -16.33 -14.37
CA ASP A 90 -4.07 -16.02 -15.25
C ASP A 90 -4.51 -15.72 -16.71
N GLU A 91 -3.52 -15.50 -17.58
CA GLU A 91 -3.71 -15.23 -19.01
C GLU A 91 -4.40 -16.37 -19.79
N TYR A 92 -4.36 -17.60 -19.27
CA TYR A 92 -4.99 -18.77 -19.86
C TYR A 92 -6.37 -19.05 -19.23
N GLY A 93 -6.78 -18.25 -18.25
CA GLY A 93 -8.03 -18.43 -17.51
C GLY A 93 -7.95 -19.47 -16.39
N ASN A 94 -6.75 -19.94 -16.02
CA ASN A 94 -6.58 -20.83 -14.87
C ASN A 94 -6.78 -20.05 -13.58
N LEU A 95 -7.46 -20.65 -12.61
CA LEU A 95 -7.64 -20.06 -11.28
C LEU A 95 -6.31 -19.99 -10.53
N ILE A 96 -5.91 -18.78 -10.14
CA ILE A 96 -4.79 -18.53 -9.23
C ILE A 96 -5.29 -18.50 -7.78
N GLY A 97 -6.46 -17.91 -7.55
CA GLY A 97 -7.01 -17.79 -6.21
C GLY A 97 -8.24 -16.89 -6.11
N HIS A 98 -8.60 -16.57 -4.88
CA HIS A 98 -9.75 -15.74 -4.56
C HIS A 98 -9.35 -14.57 -3.67
N VAL A 99 -10.04 -13.45 -3.83
CA VAL A 99 -9.95 -12.30 -2.94
C VAL A 99 -11.31 -12.08 -2.32
N LYS A 100 -11.37 -11.94 -0.99
CA LYS A 100 -12.62 -11.66 -0.28
C LYS A 100 -12.43 -10.60 0.78
N GLN A 101 -13.28 -9.59 0.76
CA GLN A 101 -13.36 -8.60 1.82
C GLN A 101 -14.01 -9.19 3.09
N HIS A 102 -13.35 -8.95 4.20
CA HIS A 102 -13.88 -9.12 5.55
C HIS A 102 -13.82 -7.75 6.25
N PRO A 103 -14.95 -7.03 6.37
CA PRO A 103 -14.98 -5.79 7.10
C PRO A 103 -14.78 -6.07 8.59
N VAL A 104 -13.80 -5.41 9.21
CA VAL A 104 -13.54 -5.44 10.65
C VAL A 104 -13.70 -4.01 11.17
N SER A 105 -14.16 -3.82 12.41
CA SER A 105 -14.65 -2.52 12.92
C SER A 105 -13.73 -1.31 12.70
N LEU A 106 -12.40 -1.49 12.59
CA LEU A 106 -11.43 -0.40 12.42
C LEU A 106 -10.61 -0.51 11.12
N HIS A 107 -10.78 -1.60 10.37
CA HIS A 107 -9.97 -1.91 9.18
C HIS A 107 -10.80 -2.70 8.16
N ASN A 108 -10.67 -2.36 6.88
CA ASN A 108 -11.05 -3.31 5.83
C ASN A 108 -9.93 -4.32 5.66
N THR A 109 -10.26 -5.60 5.78
CA THR A 109 -9.32 -6.70 5.50
C THR A 109 -9.76 -7.37 4.21
N PHE A 110 -8.80 -7.67 3.33
CA PHE A 110 -9.02 -8.43 2.11
C PHE A 110 -8.15 -9.67 2.20
N ASP A 111 -8.78 -10.83 2.36
CA ASP A 111 -8.08 -12.10 2.41
C ASP A 111 -7.81 -12.57 0.98
N ALA A 112 -6.55 -12.92 0.73
CA ALA A 112 -6.10 -13.59 -0.48
C ALA A 112 -5.97 -15.08 -0.18
N THR A 113 -6.74 -15.90 -0.87
CA THR A 113 -6.65 -17.37 -0.77
C THR A 113 -6.23 -17.94 -2.12
N GLY A 114 -5.42 -18.99 -2.14
CA GLY A 114 -5.03 -19.65 -3.37
C GLY A 114 -6.18 -20.45 -3.98
N ALA A 115 -5.89 -21.15 -5.08
CA ALA A 115 -6.90 -21.89 -5.84
C ALA A 115 -7.59 -23.01 -5.04
N GLN A 116 -6.93 -23.54 -4.00
CA GLN A 116 -7.49 -24.54 -3.08
C GLN A 116 -8.08 -23.93 -1.80
N ARG A 117 -8.24 -22.60 -1.76
CA ARG A 117 -8.76 -21.81 -0.62
C ARG A 117 -7.87 -21.82 0.63
N GLU A 118 -6.61 -22.19 0.47
CA GLU A 118 -5.58 -21.96 1.46
C GLU A 118 -5.28 -20.46 1.57
N LEU A 119 -5.14 -19.94 2.79
CA LEU A 119 -4.79 -18.54 2.98
C LEU A 119 -3.35 -18.28 2.52
N VAL A 120 -3.19 -17.30 1.63
CA VAL A 120 -1.89 -16.86 1.13
C VAL A 120 -1.42 -15.61 1.87
N GLY A 121 -2.35 -14.69 2.15
CA GLY A 121 -2.05 -13.45 2.84
C GLY A 121 -3.26 -12.54 2.95
N ARG A 122 -3.03 -11.35 3.48
CA ARG A 122 -4.08 -10.33 3.69
C ARG A 122 -3.60 -8.97 3.27
N VAL A 123 -4.50 -8.15 2.74
CA VAL A 123 -4.32 -6.71 2.63
C VAL A 123 -5.19 -6.05 3.69
N LYS A 124 -4.58 -5.21 4.52
CA LYS A 124 -5.32 -4.41 5.50
C LYS A 124 -5.30 -2.95 5.10
N HIS A 125 -6.46 -2.31 5.25
CA HIS A 125 -6.68 -0.90 5.01
C HIS A 125 -7.28 -0.26 6.27
N GLN A 126 -6.57 0.70 6.85
CA GLN A 126 -7.01 1.38 8.07
C GLN A 126 -8.09 2.42 7.80
N LEU A 127 -9.19 2.36 8.54
CA LEU A 127 -10.37 3.22 8.34
C LEU A 127 -10.43 4.44 9.29
N LEU A 128 -9.52 4.54 10.27
CA LEU A 128 -9.49 5.59 11.31
C LEU A 128 -8.14 6.33 11.30
N GLY A 129 -8.06 7.66 11.36
CA GLY A 129 -9.11 8.65 11.65
C GLY A 129 -8.78 10.05 11.11
N GLN A 130 -9.80 10.91 11.19
CA GLN A 130 -9.92 12.27 10.65
C GLN A 130 -8.86 13.31 11.09
N MET A 131 -7.68 12.90 11.57
CA MET A 131 -6.61 13.81 11.99
C MET A 131 -5.26 13.59 11.29
N ILE A 132 -5.05 12.53 10.53
CA ILE A 132 -3.82 12.35 9.73
C ILE A 132 -4.20 11.78 8.37
N PHE A 133 -3.97 12.53 7.29
CA PHE A 133 -4.32 12.23 5.90
C PHE A 133 -3.56 11.05 5.26
N GLN A 134 -3.11 10.06 6.05
CA GLN A 134 -2.36 8.93 5.53
C GLN A 134 -3.27 7.71 5.37
N ASP A 135 -3.59 7.39 4.12
CA ASP A 135 -4.18 6.10 3.77
C ASP A 135 -3.16 5.01 4.04
N ASN A 136 -3.38 4.25 5.11
CA ASN A 136 -2.47 3.20 5.53
C ASN A 136 -2.94 1.85 4.99
N PHE A 137 -2.19 1.33 4.02
CA PHE A 137 -2.27 -0.05 3.59
C PHE A 137 -1.04 -0.82 4.06
N TRP A 138 -1.22 -2.11 4.36
CA TRP A 138 -0.11 -3.05 4.52
C TRP A 138 -0.56 -4.45 4.13
N LEU A 139 0.40 -5.29 3.79
CA LEU A 139 0.15 -6.69 3.48
C LEU A 139 0.74 -7.56 4.59
N GLU A 140 0.00 -8.61 4.92
CA GLU A 140 0.40 -9.67 5.83
C GLU A 140 0.50 -11.00 5.08
N ASP A 141 1.37 -11.88 5.53
CA ASP A 141 1.36 -13.28 5.11
C ASP A 141 0.19 -14.07 5.74
N ALA A 142 0.12 -15.36 5.44
CA ALA A 142 -0.88 -16.26 6.01
C ALA A 142 -0.83 -16.33 7.55
N GLY A 143 0.36 -16.17 8.14
CA GLY A 143 0.59 -16.16 9.59
C GLY A 143 0.14 -14.86 10.27
N GLY A 144 -0.11 -13.80 9.50
CA GLY A 144 -0.47 -12.48 10.01
C GLY A 144 0.73 -11.57 10.23
N GLU A 145 1.94 -12.00 9.83
CA GLU A 145 3.13 -11.17 9.91
C GLU A 145 3.15 -10.16 8.76
N ARG A 146 3.49 -8.91 9.06
CA ARG A 146 3.55 -7.84 8.05
C ARG A 146 4.73 -8.08 7.12
N THR A 147 4.45 -8.28 5.84
CA THR A 147 5.46 -8.55 4.80
C THR A 147 5.69 -7.37 3.87
N VAL A 148 4.67 -6.51 3.67
CA VAL A 148 4.79 -5.32 2.81
C VAL A 148 4.24 -4.10 3.52
N SER A 149 5.00 -3.03 3.51
CA SER A 149 4.56 -1.69 3.87
C SER A 149 4.17 -0.93 2.62
N VAL A 150 2.99 -0.30 2.63
CA VAL A 150 2.57 0.60 1.56
C VAL A 150 2.71 2.03 2.05
N SER A 151 3.45 2.85 1.31
CA SER A 151 3.53 4.28 1.53
C SER A 151 3.01 5.00 0.29
N GLY A 152 2.42 6.18 0.47
CA GLY A 152 1.84 6.92 -0.63
C GLY A 152 0.81 7.91 -0.12
N ASP A 153 0.56 8.92 -0.93
CA ASP A 153 -0.49 9.88 -0.65
C ASP A 153 -1.70 9.59 -1.55
N ALA A 154 -2.83 9.35 -0.89
CA ALA A 154 -4.17 9.35 -1.46
C ALA A 154 -4.42 10.45 -2.50
N PHE A 155 -3.85 11.64 -2.31
CA PHE A 155 -3.98 12.79 -3.20
C PHE A 155 -3.11 12.65 -4.46
N ASN A 156 -1.88 12.15 -4.32
CA ASN A 156 -0.96 11.97 -5.45
C ASN A 156 -1.21 10.69 -6.25
N SER A 157 -2.09 9.82 -5.74
CA SER A 157 -2.52 8.58 -6.41
C SER A 157 -1.34 7.70 -6.82
N GLU A 158 -0.28 7.70 -6.01
CA GLU A 158 0.94 6.94 -6.20
C GLU A 158 1.29 6.24 -4.90
N PHE A 159 1.42 4.92 -4.99
CA PHE A 159 1.72 4.02 -3.88
C PHE A 159 3.03 3.31 -4.16
N THR A 160 3.86 3.21 -3.13
CA THR A 160 5.12 2.50 -3.10
C THR A 160 4.98 1.32 -2.15
N LEU A 161 5.24 0.13 -2.65
CA LEU A 161 5.20 -1.12 -1.89
C LEU A 161 6.64 -1.51 -1.56
N THR A 162 6.93 -1.62 -0.27
CA THR A 162 8.28 -1.87 0.25
C THR A 162 8.27 -3.11 1.15
N SER A 163 9.27 -3.98 0.98
CA SER A 163 9.45 -5.16 1.81
C SER A 163 9.63 -4.75 3.28
N ALA A 164 8.83 -5.32 4.17
CA ALA A 164 8.95 -5.07 5.61
C ALA A 164 10.23 -5.70 6.19
N ALA A 165 10.72 -6.77 5.57
CA ALA A 165 11.92 -7.48 6.02
C ALA A 165 13.21 -6.77 5.58
N THR A 166 13.28 -6.29 4.33
CA THR A 166 14.52 -5.75 3.75
C THR A 166 14.50 -4.24 3.55
N GLY A 167 13.34 -3.59 3.61
CA GLY A 167 13.17 -2.19 3.18
C GLY A 167 13.33 -2.00 1.66
N GLY A 168 13.45 -3.07 0.88
CA GLY A 168 13.60 -3.04 -0.57
C GLY A 168 12.31 -2.67 -1.29
N LEU A 169 12.42 -1.93 -2.39
CA LEU A 169 11.29 -1.58 -3.25
C LEU A 169 10.76 -2.84 -3.97
N LEU A 170 9.48 -3.14 -3.78
CA LEU A 170 8.82 -4.29 -4.40
C LEU A 170 8.03 -3.90 -5.65
N ALA A 171 7.22 -2.84 -5.55
CA ALA A 171 6.42 -2.34 -6.65
C ALA A 171 6.05 -0.87 -6.45
N THR A 172 5.72 -0.18 -7.53
CA THR A 172 5.00 1.09 -7.51
C THR A 172 3.66 0.93 -8.23
N VAL A 173 2.63 1.56 -7.71
CA VAL A 173 1.28 1.59 -8.27
C VAL A 173 0.86 3.04 -8.38
N LYS A 174 0.73 3.53 -9.62
CA LYS A 174 0.42 4.93 -9.91
C LYS A 174 -0.82 5.02 -10.75
N LEU A 175 -1.74 5.92 -10.41
CA LEU A 175 -2.89 6.21 -11.24
C LEU A 175 -2.42 6.78 -12.59
N ASP A 176 -2.89 6.17 -13.66
CA ASP A 176 -2.51 6.51 -15.02
C ASP A 176 -3.59 7.38 -15.68
N PHE A 177 -3.16 8.55 -16.16
CA PHE A 177 -4.01 9.52 -16.86
C PHE A 177 -3.62 9.56 -18.34
N PRO A 178 -4.13 8.64 -19.17
CA PRO A 178 -3.83 8.68 -20.60
C PRO A 178 -4.32 10.01 -21.19
N GLY A 179 -3.39 10.87 -21.65
CA GLY A 179 -3.73 12.18 -22.24
C GLY A 179 -3.81 13.37 -21.27
N GLY A 180 -3.38 13.22 -20.01
CA GLY A 180 -3.21 14.32 -19.05
C GLY A 180 -4.41 14.57 -18.11
N PHE A 181 -4.12 15.12 -16.92
CA PHE A 181 -5.07 15.31 -15.82
C PHE A 181 -6.36 16.05 -16.21
N LEU A 182 -6.24 17.15 -16.98
CA LEU A 182 -7.38 17.99 -17.38
C LEU A 182 -8.33 17.33 -18.39
N ARG A 183 -7.87 16.30 -19.13
CA ARG A 183 -8.70 15.59 -20.12
C ARG A 183 -9.39 14.36 -19.55
N ASN A 184 -9.08 13.95 -18.32
CA ASN A 184 -9.40 12.60 -17.88
C ASN A 184 -9.95 12.49 -16.46
N LEU A 185 -10.99 13.29 -16.17
CA LEU A 185 -11.99 12.95 -15.15
C LEU A 185 -12.55 11.52 -15.38
N THR A 186 -12.57 11.06 -16.64
CA THR A 186 -12.91 9.69 -17.03
C THR A 186 -11.90 8.62 -16.59
N ALA A 187 -10.58 8.87 -16.63
CA ALA A 187 -9.58 7.92 -16.12
C ALA A 187 -9.62 7.82 -14.59
N TYR A 188 -9.84 8.96 -13.92
CA TYR A 188 -10.18 8.98 -12.50
C TYR A 188 -11.48 8.20 -12.21
N ASN A 189 -12.44 8.26 -13.13
CA ASN A 189 -13.69 7.49 -13.06
C ASN A 189 -13.50 5.98 -13.32
N LEU A 190 -12.52 5.57 -14.14
CA LEU A 190 -12.37 4.19 -14.62
C LEU A 190 -11.32 3.35 -13.87
N GLY A 191 -10.43 3.95 -13.08
CA GLY A 191 -9.56 3.18 -12.16
C GLY A 191 -8.45 2.48 -12.90
N ARG A 192 -7.66 3.28 -13.61
CA ARG A 192 -6.54 2.81 -14.41
C ARG A 192 -5.23 3.10 -13.68
N TYR A 193 -4.42 2.09 -13.46
CA TYR A 193 -3.15 2.16 -12.76
C TYR A 193 -2.02 1.64 -13.62
N LYS A 194 -0.91 2.37 -13.65
CA LYS A 194 0.38 1.85 -14.09
C LYS A 194 1.07 1.21 -12.90
N ILE A 195 1.49 -0.04 -13.07
CA ILE A 195 2.18 -0.82 -12.07
C ILE A 195 3.57 -1.14 -12.59
N GLU A 196 4.58 -0.91 -11.77
CA GLU A 196 5.95 -1.32 -12.02
C GLU A 196 6.40 -2.22 -10.87
N VAL A 197 6.81 -3.44 -11.18
CA VAL A 197 7.26 -4.44 -10.21
C VAL A 197 8.77 -4.57 -10.32
N TYR A 198 9.46 -4.60 -9.18
CA TYR A 198 10.92 -4.65 -9.06
C TYR A 198 11.43 -5.91 -8.36
N SER A 199 10.56 -6.65 -7.66
CA SER A 199 10.91 -7.90 -6.97
C SER A 199 9.80 -8.95 -7.08
N ASN A 200 10.19 -10.23 -7.10
CA ASN A 200 9.29 -11.38 -7.10
C ASN A 200 8.75 -11.74 -5.71
N GLU A 201 9.17 -11.04 -4.65
CA GLU A 201 8.64 -11.21 -3.29
C GLU A 201 7.12 -10.92 -3.22
N LEU A 202 6.61 -10.05 -4.10
CA LEU A 202 5.19 -9.74 -4.18
C LEU A 202 4.53 -10.64 -5.22
N SER A 203 3.72 -11.61 -4.77
CA SER A 203 3.01 -12.52 -5.68
C SER A 203 1.96 -11.77 -6.51
N PRO A 204 1.65 -12.24 -7.74
CA PRO A 204 0.59 -11.65 -8.57
C PRO A 204 -0.77 -11.62 -7.86
N LEU A 205 -1.09 -12.64 -7.07
CA LEU A 205 -2.32 -12.70 -6.28
C LEU A 205 -2.34 -11.58 -5.22
N MET A 206 -1.23 -11.35 -4.49
CA MET A 206 -1.17 -10.28 -3.50
C MET A 206 -1.23 -8.89 -4.14
N LEU A 207 -0.62 -8.71 -5.31
CA LEU A 207 -0.76 -7.48 -6.10
C LEU A 207 -2.22 -7.24 -6.52
N ALA A 208 -2.92 -8.29 -6.99
CA ALA A 208 -4.34 -8.20 -7.33
C ALA A 208 -5.21 -7.86 -6.12
N THR A 209 -4.97 -8.50 -4.97
CA THR A 209 -5.66 -8.20 -3.72
C THR A 209 -5.47 -6.74 -3.30
N PHE A 210 -4.26 -6.19 -3.46
CA PHE A 210 -4.00 -4.79 -3.16
C PHE A 210 -4.79 -3.85 -4.08
N LEU A 211 -4.85 -4.13 -5.38
CA LEU A 211 -5.66 -3.36 -6.34
C LEU A 211 -7.16 -3.45 -6.03
N VAL A 212 -7.68 -4.62 -5.62
CA VAL A 212 -9.06 -4.76 -5.14
C VAL A 212 -9.32 -3.88 -3.92
N ALA A 213 -8.39 -3.83 -2.97
CA ALA A 213 -8.50 -2.99 -1.77
C ALA A 213 -8.49 -1.49 -2.11
N LEU A 214 -7.65 -1.06 -3.06
CA LEU A 214 -7.63 0.31 -3.57
C LEU A 214 -8.95 0.68 -4.25
N GLU A 215 -9.50 -0.21 -5.07
CA GLU A 215 -10.78 -0.01 -5.74
C GLU A 215 -11.95 0.06 -4.76
N HIS A 216 -11.99 -0.81 -3.75
CA HIS A 216 -12.98 -0.72 -2.66
C HIS A 216 -12.95 0.65 -1.97
N ARG A 217 -11.75 1.14 -1.63
CA ARG A 217 -11.58 2.45 -0.99
C ARG A 217 -12.10 3.56 -1.90
N ARG A 218 -11.84 3.49 -3.21
CA ARG A 218 -12.34 4.46 -4.20
C ARG A 218 -13.86 4.40 -4.37
N GLU A 219 -14.46 3.21 -4.45
CA GLU A 219 -15.91 3.03 -4.49
C GLU A 219 -16.57 3.64 -3.24
N THR A 220 -16.00 3.41 -2.06
CA THR A 220 -16.49 3.96 -0.79
C THR A 220 -16.41 5.49 -0.76
N GLN A 221 -15.32 6.09 -1.25
CA GLN A 221 -15.17 7.55 -1.31
C GLN A 221 -16.13 8.24 -2.27
N ARG A 222 -16.64 7.54 -3.30
CA ARG A 222 -17.64 8.09 -4.22
C ARG A 222 -19.06 8.09 -3.66
N ALA A 223 -19.33 7.25 -2.66
CA ALA A 223 -20.65 7.13 -2.06
C ALA A 223 -20.94 8.20 -1.01
N ILE A 224 -19.95 9.03 -0.66
CA ILE A 224 -20.01 10.16 0.27
C ILE A 224 -20.10 11.46 -0.53
#